data_AF-A0A0C3NDQ1-F1
#
_entry.id   AF-A0A0C3NDQ1-F1
#
_cell.length_a   1.000
_cell.length_b   1.000
_cell.length_c   1.000
_cell.angle_alpha   90.00
_cell.angle_beta   90.00
_cell.angle_gamma   90.00
#
_symmetry.space_group_name_H-M   'P 1'
#
loop_
_entity.id
_entity.type
_entity.pdbx_description
1 polymer ?
#
loop_
_entity_poly.entity_id
_entity_poly.type
_entity_poly.pdbx_seq_one_letter_code
_entity_poly.pdbx_strand_id
1 'polypeptide(L)'
;MTHPWFLNCCNQIWVSTSFPDMPGHAFHIRGATKLLLQGIPLDVVTTQGRWKSQAFLDYWWQISSILPLFISSSADSTWLLSLDSVMDNFACCTNFCTVPSHS
;
A
#
# COMPACT_ATOMS: atom_id res chain seq x y z
N MET A 1 17.90 5.00 13.16
CA MET A 1 17.97 4.30 14.47
C MET A 1 16.63 3.60 14.71
N THR A 2 16.59 2.55 15.54
CA THR A 2 15.39 1.91 16.14
C THR A 2 14.51 0.92 15.35
N HIS A 3 15.03 0.05 14.47
CA HIS A 3 14.20 -1.07 13.97
C HIS A 3 14.09 -2.22 15.00
N PRO A 4 15.19 -2.79 15.55
CA PRO A 4 15.07 -3.99 16.38
C PRO A 4 14.52 -3.73 17.78
N TRP A 5 14.98 -2.66 18.44
CA TRP A 5 14.54 -2.33 19.81
C TRP A 5 13.05 -2.01 19.86
N PHE A 6 12.55 -1.20 18.92
CA PHE A 6 11.14 -0.83 18.84
C PHE A 6 10.27 -2.06 18.61
N LEU A 7 10.63 -2.90 17.62
CA LEU A 7 9.90 -4.12 17.34
C LEU A 7 9.92 -5.08 18.54
N ASN A 8 11.06 -5.25 19.19
CA ASN A 8 11.16 -6.10 20.37
C ASN A 8 10.27 -5.59 21.52
N CYS A 9 10.21 -4.28 21.74
CA CYS A 9 9.34 -3.67 22.74
C CYS A 9 7.85 -3.94 22.43
N CYS A 10 7.42 -3.70 21.18
CA CYS A 10 6.04 -3.98 20.77
C CYS A 10 5.72 -5.48 20.87
N ASN A 11 6.63 -6.34 20.41
CA ASN A 11 6.43 -7.79 20.40
C ASN A 11 6.39 -8.38 21.81
N GLN A 12 7.16 -7.86 22.77
CA GLN A 12 7.02 -8.26 24.18
C GLN A 12 5.61 -8.01 24.71
N ILE A 13 5.02 -6.85 24.40
CA ILE A 13 3.66 -6.49 24.83
C ILE A 13 2.62 -7.40 24.14
N TRP A 14 2.74 -7.60 22.83
CA TRP A 14 1.81 -8.47 22.08
C TRP A 14 1.86 -9.93 22.54
N VAL A 15 3.05 -10.49 22.68
CA VAL A 15 3.21 -11.87 23.14
C VAL A 15 2.67 -12.02 24.57
N SER A 16 2.88 -11.03 25.44
CA SER A 16 2.31 -11.03 26.80
C SER A 16 0.77 -11.02 26.83
N THR A 17 0.15 -10.59 25.72
CA THR A 17 -1.31 -10.53 25.55
C THR A 17 -1.82 -11.64 24.61
N SER A 18 -1.02 -12.69 24.40
CA SER A 18 -1.34 -13.86 23.56
C SER A 18 -1.51 -13.57 22.06
N PHE A 19 -1.00 -12.44 21.58
CA PHE A 19 -0.89 -12.16 20.14
C PHE A 19 0.43 -12.72 19.58
N PRO A 20 0.45 -13.13 18.30
CA PRO A 20 1.67 -13.59 17.66
C PRO A 20 2.68 -12.44 17.49
N ASP A 21 3.96 -12.82 17.42
CA ASP A 21 5.06 -11.91 17.10
C ASP A 21 4.82 -11.22 15.75
N MET A 22 4.96 -9.90 15.69
CA MET A 22 4.68 -9.14 14.48
C MET A 22 5.99 -8.83 13.75
N PRO A 23 6.17 -9.29 12.49
CA PRO A 23 7.37 -8.98 11.73
C PRO A 23 7.38 -7.50 11.33
N GLY A 24 8.57 -6.90 11.24
CA GLY A 24 8.72 -5.49 10.84
C GLY A 24 8.10 -5.16 9.48
N HIS A 25 8.07 -6.12 8.55
CA HIS A 25 7.38 -5.93 7.26
C HIS A 25 5.88 -5.68 7.43
N ALA A 26 5.21 -6.31 8.41
CA ALA A 26 3.79 -6.09 8.66
C ALA A 26 3.51 -4.67 9.19
N PHE A 27 4.41 -4.09 9.99
CA PHE A 27 4.32 -2.68 10.37
C PHE A 27 4.44 -1.77 9.16
N HIS A 28 5.35 -2.10 8.26
CA HIS A 28 5.58 -1.31 7.06
C HIS A 28 4.34 -1.30 6.15
N ILE A 29 3.74 -2.47 5.92
CA ILE A 29 2.47 -2.60 5.19
C ILE A 29 1.37 -1.79 5.87
N ARG A 30 1.15 -1.99 7.17
CA ARG A 30 0.08 -1.32 7.93
C ARG A 30 0.26 0.19 7.98
N GLY A 31 1.50 0.67 8.10
CA GLY A 31 1.83 2.09 8.06
C GLY A 31 1.50 2.72 6.71
N ALA A 32 1.87 2.06 5.62
CA ALA A 32 1.52 2.50 4.27
C ALA A 32 -0.01 2.55 4.08
N THR A 33 -0.73 1.49 4.46
CA THR A 33 -2.21 1.46 4.40
C THR A 33 -2.83 2.60 5.21
N LYS A 34 -2.30 2.88 6.42
CA LYS A 34 -2.83 3.96 7.27
C LYS A 34 -2.70 5.34 6.61
N LEU A 35 -1.55 5.63 5.98
CA LEU A 35 -1.33 6.89 5.27
C LEU A 35 -2.24 7.00 4.04
N LEU A 36 -2.41 5.90 3.29
CA LEU A 36 -3.31 5.87 2.13
C LEU A 36 -4.76 6.12 2.53
N LEU A 37 -5.23 5.53 3.64
CA LEU A 37 -6.56 5.79 4.20
C LEU A 37 -6.74 7.23 4.71
N GLN A 38 -5.66 7.95 4.99
CA GLN A 38 -5.68 9.37 5.34
C GLN A 38 -5.64 10.28 4.10
N GLY A 39 -5.67 9.71 2.89
CA GLY A 39 -5.60 10.47 1.64
C GLY A 39 -4.21 11.02 1.33
N ILE A 40 -3.16 10.49 1.97
CA ILE A 40 -1.78 10.90 1.66
C ILE A 40 -1.42 10.44 0.25
N PRO A 41 -0.84 11.32 -0.60
CA PRO A 41 -0.44 10.97 -1.96
C PRO A 41 0.50 9.75 -2.03
N LEU A 42 0.33 8.94 -3.09
CA LEU A 42 1.06 7.68 -3.30
C LEU A 42 2.59 7.89 -3.39
N ASP A 43 3.05 8.97 -3.98
CA ASP A 43 4.46 9.36 -4.07
C ASP A 43 5.07 9.70 -2.70
N VAL A 44 4.28 10.32 -1.83
CA VAL A 44 4.68 10.60 -0.45
C VAL A 44 4.76 9.31 0.36
N VAL A 45 3.77 8.41 0.22
CA VAL A 45 3.75 7.12 0.93
C VAL A 45 4.90 6.20 0.47
N THR A 46 5.18 6.14 -0.83
CA THR A 46 6.32 5.37 -1.36
C THR A 46 7.65 5.89 -0.85
N THR A 47 7.85 7.21 -0.89
CA THR A 47 9.06 7.86 -0.40
C THR A 47 9.26 7.62 1.10
N GLN A 48 8.21 7.76 1.91
CA GLN A 48 8.27 7.53 3.36
C GLN A 48 8.55 6.06 3.71
N GLY A 49 7.91 5.12 3.01
CA GLY A 49 8.16 3.71 3.20
C GLY A 49 9.47 3.20 2.59
N ARG A 50 10.15 4.00 1.75
CA ARG A 50 11.32 3.55 0.98
C ARG A 50 10.98 2.31 0.13
N TRP A 51 9.77 2.29 -0.40
CA TRP A 51 9.36 1.23 -1.31
C TRP A 51 10.15 1.36 -2.62
N LYS A 52 10.51 0.22 -3.21
CA LYS A 52 10.86 0.21 -4.64
C LYS A 52 9.55 0.45 -5.41
N SER A 53 9.53 1.41 -6.33
CA SER A 53 8.31 1.86 -7.01
C SER A 53 7.49 0.70 -7.59
N GLN A 54 8.14 -0.29 -8.23
CA GLN A 54 7.46 -1.47 -8.77
C GLN A 54 6.73 -2.29 -7.69
N ALA A 55 7.39 -2.60 -6.58
CA ALA A 55 6.81 -3.42 -5.53
C ALA A 55 5.62 -2.74 -4.83
N PHE A 56 5.61 -1.40 -4.79
CA PHE A 56 4.49 -0.64 -4.28
C PHE A 56 3.33 -0.53 -5.27
N LEU A 57 3.63 -0.34 -6.56
CA LEU A 57 2.63 -0.39 -7.64
C LEU A 57 1.91 -1.73 -7.65
N ASP A 58 2.66 -2.83 -7.60
CA ASP A 58 2.09 -4.19 -7.58
C ASP A 58 1.18 -4.38 -6.36
N TYR A 59 1.63 -3.95 -5.17
CA TYR A 59 0.85 -3.99 -3.93
C TYR A 59 -0.43 -3.15 -4.03
N TRP A 60 -0.33 -1.91 -4.53
CA TRP A 60 -1.45 -0.99 -4.63
C TRP A 60 -2.46 -1.43 -5.67
N TRP A 61 -2.01 -1.96 -6.80
CA TRP A 61 -2.88 -2.51 -7.84
C TRP A 61 -3.63 -3.74 -7.35
N GLN A 62 -2.95 -4.62 -6.60
CA GLN A 62 -3.60 -5.75 -5.96
C GLN A 62 -4.68 -5.29 -4.96
N ILE A 63 -4.44 -4.25 -4.17
CA ILE A 63 -5.47 -3.68 -3.29
C ILE A 63 -6.64 -3.08 -4.10
N SER A 64 -6.33 -2.32 -5.16
CA SER A 64 -7.34 -1.64 -5.98
C SER A 64 -8.20 -2.62 -6.79
N SER A 65 -7.69 -3.80 -7.13
CA SER A 65 -8.47 -4.88 -7.75
C SER A 65 -9.30 -5.68 -6.74
N ILE A 66 -8.84 -5.81 -5.50
CA ILE A 66 -9.54 -6.53 -4.43
C ILE A 66 -10.67 -5.70 -3.83
N LEU A 67 -10.44 -4.41 -3.51
CA LEU A 67 -11.42 -3.55 -2.84
C LEU A 67 -12.79 -3.52 -3.55
N PRO A 68 -12.88 -3.36 -4.89
CA PRO A 68 -14.15 -3.41 -5.62
C PRO A 68 -14.91 -4.71 -5.40
N LEU A 69 -14.25 -5.86 -5.27
CA LEU A 69 -14.93 -7.14 -5.07
C LEU A 69 -15.77 -7.17 -3.78
N PHE A 70 -15.34 -6.41 -2.77
CA PHE A 70 -16.02 -6.32 -1.47
C PHE A 70 -16.95 -5.12 -1.36
N ILE A 71 -16.71 -4.06 -2.15
CA ILE A 71 -17.48 -2.81 -2.08
C ILE A 71 -18.56 -2.73 -3.19
N SER A 72 -18.49 -3.56 -4.24
CA SER A 72 -19.46 -3.58 -5.35
C SER A 72 -20.90 -3.93 -4.94
N SER A 73 -21.12 -4.42 -3.72
CA SER A 73 -22.48 -4.52 -3.17
C SER A 73 -23.07 -3.17 -2.74
N SER A 74 -22.28 -2.08 -2.73
CA SER A 74 -22.70 -0.76 -2.23
C SER A 74 -22.12 0.49 -2.93
N ALA A 75 -21.17 0.39 -3.89
CA ALA A 75 -20.50 1.58 -4.45
C ALA A 75 -20.91 1.98 -5.89
N ASP A 76 -20.92 3.31 -6.09
CA ASP A 76 -21.05 4.02 -7.36
C ASP A 76 -19.85 3.78 -8.29
N SER A 77 -20.14 3.54 -9.57
CA SER A 77 -19.16 3.33 -10.66
C SER A 77 -18.16 4.48 -10.85
N THR A 78 -18.48 5.68 -10.34
CA THR A 78 -17.61 6.86 -10.38
C THR A 78 -16.35 6.71 -9.53
N TRP A 79 -16.42 5.97 -8.41
CA TRP A 79 -15.27 5.73 -7.56
C TRP A 79 -14.23 4.82 -8.24
N LEU A 80 -14.70 3.82 -9.01
CA LEU A 80 -13.83 2.90 -9.75
C LEU A 80 -13.03 3.63 -10.84
N LEU A 81 -13.69 4.48 -11.63
CA LEU A 81 -13.02 5.29 -12.66
C LEU A 81 -11.99 6.27 -12.07
N SER A 82 -12.29 6.82 -10.89
CA SER A 82 -11.34 7.68 -10.18
C SER A 82 -10.11 6.92 -9.68
N LEU A 83 -10.26 5.67 -9.25
CA LEU A 83 -9.13 4.85 -8.82
C LEU A 83 -8.19 4.52 -9.98
N ASP A 84 -8.74 4.09 -11.12
CA ASP A 84 -7.95 3.80 -12.32
C ASP A 84 -7.13 5.02 -12.75
N SER A 85 -7.76 6.21 -12.76
CA SER A 85 -7.06 7.45 -13.08
C SER A 85 -5.92 7.78 -12.11
N VAL A 86 -6.09 7.53 -10.81
CA VAL A 86 -5.03 7.75 -9.81
C VAL A 86 -3.88 6.76 -9.99
N MET A 87 -4.17 5.50 -10.32
CA MET A 87 -3.15 4.49 -10.61
C MET A 87 -2.35 4.84 -11.87
N ASP A 88 -3.02 5.24 -12.95
CA ASP A 88 -2.37 5.62 -14.21
C ASP A 88 -1.48 6.86 -14.04
N ASN A 89 -1.95 7.87 -13.33
CA ASN A 89 -1.15 9.06 -13.03
C ASN A 89 0.10 8.71 -12.22
N PHE A 90 -0.03 7.84 -11.21
CA PHE A 90 1.12 7.42 -10.41
C PHE A 90 2.12 6.56 -11.19
N ALA A 91 1.65 5.66 -12.06
CA ALA A 91 2.50 4.88 -12.96
C ALA A 91 3.25 5.76 -13.98
N CYS A 92 2.57 6.77 -14.54
CA CYS A 92 3.16 7.74 -15.46
C CYS A 92 4.26 8.57 -14.77
N CYS A 93 3.98 9.11 -13.58
CA CYS A 93 4.92 9.93 -12.81
C CYS A 93 6.15 9.15 -12.32
N THR A 94 6.10 7.81 -12.28
CA THR A 94 7.19 6.96 -11.79
C THR A 94 8.09 6.37 -12.89
N ASN A 95 7.99 6.85 -14.13
CA ASN A 95 8.74 6.40 -15.32
C ASN A 95 8.47 4.93 -15.74
N PHE A 96 7.23 4.45 -15.58
CA PHE A 96 6.78 3.21 -16.21
C PHE A 96 5.83 3.51 -17.38
N CYS A 97 6.30 4.24 -18.39
CA CYS A 97 5.68 4.17 -19.70
C CYS A 97 6.01 2.78 -20.28
N THR A 98 5.12 1.80 -20.07
CA THR A 98 5.16 0.56 -20.83
C THR A 98 5.06 0.89 -22.31
N VAL A 99 6.15 0.63 -23.04
CA VAL A 99 6.17 0.65 -24.50
C VAL A 99 5.04 -0.27 -24.99
N PRO A 100 4.15 0.16 -25.90
CA PRO A 100 3.14 -0.73 -26.43
C PRO A 100 3.82 -1.81 -27.26
N SER A 101 3.75 -3.06 -26.80
CA SER A 101 4.17 -4.22 -27.56
C SER A 101 3.19 -4.42 -28.70
N HIS A 102 3.50 -3.87 -29.87
CA HIS A 102 2.94 -4.31 -31.14
C HIS A 102 3.60 -5.65 -31.51
N SER A 103 2.80 -6.70 -31.65
CA SER A 103 3.01 -7.84 -32.54
C SER A 103 1.65 -8.47 -32.83
#